data_AF-A0A3L9IG05-F1
#
_entry.id   AF-A0A3L9IG05-F1
#
_cell.length_a   1.000
_cell.length_b   1.000
_cell.length_c   1.000
_cell.angle_alpha   90.00
_cell.angle_beta   90.00
_cell.angle_gamma   90.00
#
_symmetry.space_group_name_H-M   'P 1'
#
loop_
_entity.id
_entity.type
_entity.pdbx_description
1 polymer ?
#
loop_
_entity_poly.entity_id
_entity_poly.type
_entity_poly.pdbx_seq_one_letter_code
_entity_poly.pdbx_strand_id
1 'polypeptide(L)'
;QGLYGGLDQKAIHQLKGLKKSQKILDHMGSTELAANLFRATQTEEKLKRDGVNSKQQANTTHFDVGSKVRQTIQELGGTMPEELPTPQVSIKQLENSVKITEKK
;
A
#
# COMPACT_ATOMS: atom_id res chain seq x y z
N GLN A 1 -7.26 -2.46 5.70
CA GLN A 1 -7.11 -2.90 7.10
C GLN A 1 -6.17 -4.09 7.24
N GLY A 2 -6.35 -5.20 6.51
CA GLY A 2 -5.51 -6.40 6.69
C GLY A 2 -3.98 -6.17 6.64
N LEU A 3 -3.47 -5.47 5.62
CA LEU A 3 -2.01 -5.26 5.47
C LEU A 3 -1.37 -4.43 6.59
N TYR A 4 -2.09 -3.43 7.11
CA TYR A 4 -1.58 -2.42 8.04
C TYR A 4 -2.05 -2.64 9.48
N GLY A 5 -2.18 -3.89 9.91
CA GLY A 5 -2.49 -4.20 11.31
C GLY A 5 -3.82 -3.64 11.81
N GLY A 6 -4.82 -3.48 10.93
CA GLY A 6 -6.13 -2.91 11.28
C GLY A 6 -6.23 -1.40 11.10
N LEU A 7 -5.11 -0.70 10.86
CA LEU A 7 -5.13 0.74 10.58
C LEU A 7 -5.92 1.04 9.31
N ASP A 8 -6.70 2.12 9.37
CA ASP A 8 -7.39 2.68 8.22
C ASP A 8 -6.50 3.70 7.50
N GLN A 9 -6.98 4.19 6.36
CA GLN A 9 -6.21 5.16 5.58
C GLN A 9 -5.89 6.43 6.38
N LYS A 10 -6.80 6.90 7.24
CA LYS A 10 -6.62 8.14 8.02
C LYS A 10 -5.53 7.97 9.08
N ALA A 11 -5.53 6.84 9.77
CA ALA A 11 -4.53 6.53 10.79
C ALA A 11 -3.13 6.41 10.16
N ILE A 12 -2.99 5.72 9.02
CA ILE A 12 -1.69 5.62 8.34
C ILE A 12 -1.23 7.00 7.85
N HIS A 13 -2.15 7.81 7.33
CA HIS A 13 -1.86 9.17 6.87
C HIS A 13 -1.30 10.05 8.01
N GLN A 14 -1.88 9.94 9.21
CA GLN A 14 -1.42 10.62 10.42
C GLN A 14 -0.07 10.08 10.90
N LEU A 15 0.09 8.76 10.94
CA LEU A 15 1.32 8.10 11.35
C LEU A 15 2.51 8.51 10.47
N LYS A 16 2.26 8.68 9.17
CA LYS A 16 3.25 9.16 8.19
C LYS A 16 3.47 10.68 8.20
N GLY A 17 2.77 11.43 9.08
CA GLY A 17 2.94 12.87 9.20
C GLY A 17 2.52 13.67 7.96
N LEU A 18 1.62 13.12 7.14
CA LEU A 18 1.26 13.71 5.86
C LEU A 18 0.23 14.85 6.04
N LYS A 19 0.42 15.93 5.28
CA LYS A 19 -0.55 17.02 5.14
C LYS A 19 -1.84 16.49 4.51
N LYS A 20 -2.98 17.14 4.79
CA LYS A 20 -4.29 16.75 4.24
C LYS A 20 -4.32 16.67 2.70
N SER A 21 -3.52 17.49 2.02
CA SER A 21 -3.44 17.55 0.55
C SER A 21 -2.49 16.53 -0.06
N GLN A 22 -1.62 15.90 0.73
CA GLN A 22 -0.68 14.89 0.24
C GLN A 22 -1.39 13.57 0.02
N LYS A 23 -1.09 12.86 -1.07
CA LYS A 23 -1.61 11.52 -1.29
C LYS A 23 -0.68 10.51 -0.64
N ILE A 24 -1.24 9.57 0.10
CA ILE A 24 -0.43 8.57 0.80
C ILE A 24 0.45 7.75 -0.15
N LEU A 25 -0.08 7.30 -1.30
CA LEU A 25 0.65 6.50 -2.29
C LEU A 25 1.85 7.25 -2.90
N ASP A 26 1.76 8.58 -3.03
CA ASP A 26 2.86 9.40 -3.56
C ASP A 26 4.01 9.54 -2.54
N HIS A 27 3.77 9.16 -1.28
CA HIS A 27 4.69 9.23 -0.16
C HIS A 27 4.95 7.84 0.45
N MET A 28 4.92 6.80 -0.38
CA MET A 28 5.32 5.44 -0.01
C MET A 28 6.66 5.08 -0.65
N GLY A 29 7.50 4.34 0.09
CA GLY A 29 8.71 3.73 -0.47
C GLY A 29 8.40 2.54 -1.38
N SER A 30 9.38 2.11 -2.18
CA SER A 30 9.24 0.97 -3.10
C SER A 30 8.77 -0.31 -2.41
N THR A 31 9.28 -0.62 -1.22
CA THR A 31 8.88 -1.80 -0.43
C THR A 31 7.41 -1.75 -0.02
N GLU A 32 6.91 -0.59 0.41
CA GLU A 32 5.51 -0.42 0.80
C GLU A 32 4.57 -0.50 -0.42
N LEU A 33 4.99 0.12 -1.53
CA LEU A 33 4.27 0.04 -2.80
C LEU A 33 4.21 -1.40 -3.32
N ALA A 34 5.32 -2.14 -3.24
CA ALA A 34 5.37 -3.55 -3.62
C ALA A 34 4.40 -4.40 -2.79
N ALA A 35 4.34 -4.18 -1.47
CA ALA A 35 3.38 -4.88 -0.61
C ALA A 35 1.92 -4.53 -0.95
N ASN A 36 1.61 -3.27 -1.25
CA ASN A 36 0.27 -2.88 -1.70
C ASN A 36 -0.09 -3.49 -3.06
N LEU A 37 0.83 -3.45 -4.02
CA LEU A 37 0.63 -4.02 -5.35
C LEU A 37 0.40 -5.52 -5.25
N PHE A 38 1.25 -6.22 -4.50
CA PHE A 38 1.13 -7.66 -4.30
C PHE A 38 -0.20 -8.03 -3.63
N ARG A 39 -0.64 -7.31 -2.59
CA ARG A 39 -1.97 -7.50 -2.01
C ARG A 39 -3.07 -7.31 -3.07
N ALA A 40 -2.98 -6.25 -3.88
CA ALA A 40 -4.01 -5.92 -4.87
C ALA A 40 -4.12 -7.02 -5.93
N THR A 41 -3.00 -7.46 -6.51
CA THR A 41 -2.98 -8.50 -7.55
C THR A 41 -3.48 -9.84 -7.00
N GLN A 42 -3.01 -10.25 -5.82
CA GLN A 42 -3.46 -11.50 -5.19
C GLN A 42 -4.94 -11.47 -4.77
N THR A 43 -5.44 -10.29 -4.38
CA THR A 43 -6.87 -10.12 -4.13
C THR A 43 -7.67 -10.29 -5.42
N GLU A 44 -7.27 -9.62 -6.50
CA GLU A 44 -7.94 -9.72 -7.80
C GLU A 44 -7.99 -11.17 -8.31
N GLU A 45 -6.87 -11.87 -8.27
CA GLU A 45 -6.79 -13.28 -8.66
C GLU A 45 -7.72 -14.16 -7.82
N LYS A 46 -7.75 -13.95 -6.49
CA LYS A 46 -8.63 -14.70 -5.59
C LYS A 46 -10.11 -14.40 -5.81
N LEU A 47 -10.47 -13.13 -6.05
CA LEU A 47 -11.85 -12.75 -6.37
C LEU A 47 -12.35 -13.44 -7.63
N LYS A 48 -11.52 -13.49 -8.67
CA LYS A 48 -11.84 -14.17 -9.94
C LYS A 48 -11.96 -15.68 -9.77
N ARG A 49 -10.97 -16.31 -9.11
CA ARG A 49 -10.93 -17.76 -8.88
C ARG A 49 -12.12 -18.25 -8.07
N ASP A 50 -12.48 -17.52 -7.03
CA ASP A 50 -13.53 -17.91 -6.09
C ASP A 50 -14.92 -17.42 -6.54
N GLY A 51 -15.03 -16.75 -7.71
CA GLY A 51 -16.29 -16.28 -8.27
C GLY A 51 -17.02 -15.27 -7.38
N VAL A 52 -16.28 -14.39 -6.71
CA VAL A 52 -16.84 -13.48 -5.69
C VAL A 52 -17.65 -12.37 -6.35
N ASN A 53 -18.95 -12.32 -6.06
CA ASN A 53 -19.89 -11.37 -6.67
C ASN A 53 -20.56 -10.40 -5.69
N SER A 54 -20.22 -10.46 -4.40
CA SER A 54 -20.78 -9.56 -3.38
C SER A 54 -19.73 -8.64 -2.77
N LYS A 55 -20.14 -7.41 -2.46
CA LYS A 55 -19.27 -6.41 -1.80
C LYS A 55 -18.71 -6.92 -0.47
N GLN A 56 -19.53 -7.63 0.31
CA GLN A 56 -19.12 -8.17 1.60
C GLN A 56 -18.01 -9.21 1.44
N GLN A 57 -18.20 -10.21 0.57
CA GLN A 57 -17.17 -11.21 0.30
C GLN A 57 -15.92 -10.61 -0.32
N ALA A 58 -16.05 -9.58 -1.17
CA ALA A 58 -14.91 -8.89 -1.73
C ALA A 58 -14.06 -8.19 -0.66
N ASN A 59 -14.72 -7.53 0.30
CA ASN A 59 -14.06 -6.90 1.44
C ASN A 59 -13.36 -7.93 2.34
N THR A 60 -14.02 -9.06 2.64
CA THR A 60 -13.41 -10.17 3.40
C THR A 60 -12.19 -10.71 2.67
N THR A 61 -12.32 -10.99 1.38
CA THR A 61 -11.20 -11.50 0.55
C THR A 61 -10.00 -10.55 0.56
N HIS A 62 -10.25 -9.24 0.35
CA HIS A 62 -9.20 -8.23 0.39
C HIS A 62 -8.55 -8.12 1.79
N PHE A 63 -9.33 -8.27 2.87
CA PHE A 63 -8.82 -8.28 4.23
C PHE A 63 -7.93 -9.51 4.50
N ASP A 64 -8.38 -10.71 4.14
CA ASP A 64 -7.67 -11.96 4.37
C ASP A 64 -6.35 -12.00 3.61
N VAL A 65 -6.37 -11.61 2.33
CA VAL A 65 -5.15 -11.51 1.51
C VAL A 65 -4.19 -10.50 2.12
N GLY A 66 -4.67 -9.31 2.51
CA GLY A 66 -3.82 -8.32 3.17
C GLY A 66 -3.18 -8.82 4.46
N SER A 67 -3.95 -9.56 5.27
CA SER A 67 -3.46 -10.15 6.53
C SER A 67 -2.42 -11.23 6.27
N LYS A 68 -2.59 -12.05 5.23
CA LYS A 68 -1.59 -13.05 4.81
C LYS A 68 -0.30 -12.40 4.34
N VAL A 69 -0.38 -11.35 3.52
CA VAL A 69 0.81 -10.59 3.09
C VAL A 69 1.56 -10.03 4.29
N ARG A 70 0.85 -9.44 5.25
CA ARG A 70 1.44 -8.96 6.51
C ARG A 70 2.14 -10.08 7.28
N GLN A 71 1.48 -11.22 7.45
CA GLN A 71 2.06 -12.39 8.13
C GLN A 71 3.36 -12.83 7.44
N THR A 72 3.39 -12.91 6.12
CA THR A 72 4.60 -13.28 5.38
C THR A 72 5.74 -12.28 5.58
N ILE A 73 5.45 -10.97 5.57
CA ILE A 73 6.48 -9.96 5.87
C ILE A 73 7.06 -10.19 7.26
N GLN A 74 6.22 -10.49 8.26
CA GLN A 74 6.66 -10.75 9.63
C GLN A 74 7.50 -12.05 9.73
N GLU A 75 7.06 -13.13 9.09
CA GLU A 75 7.77 -14.42 9.06
C GLU A 75 9.17 -14.30 8.41
N LEU A 76 9.30 -13.42 7.41
CA LEU A 76 10.57 -13.12 6.75
C LEU A 76 11.45 -12.14 7.55
N GLY A 77 10.99 -11.64 8.71
CA GLY A 77 11.70 -10.64 9.50
C GLY A 77 11.74 -9.25 8.85
N GLY A 78 10.81 -8.96 7.95
CA GLY A 78 10.69 -7.67 7.29
C GLY A 78 10.01 -6.61 8.17
N THR A 79 10.30 -5.34 7.89
CA THR A 79 9.65 -4.19 8.53
C THR A 79 8.18 -4.09 8.11
N MET A 80 7.28 -3.83 9.06
CA MET A 80 5.85 -3.72 8.76
C MET A 80 5.54 -2.52 7.86
N PRO A 81 4.55 -2.62 6.95
CA PRO A 81 4.24 -1.56 5.99
C PRO A 81 3.96 -0.18 6.63
N GLU A 82 3.29 -0.15 7.78
CA GLU A 82 3.01 1.08 8.54
C GLU A 82 4.25 1.68 9.22
N GLU A 83 5.29 0.88 9.46
CA GLU A 83 6.55 1.31 10.09
C GLU A 83 7.62 1.72 9.05
N LEU A 84 7.36 1.47 7.77
CA LEU A 84 8.25 1.89 6.70
C LEU A 84 8.37 3.42 6.64
N PRO A 85 9.59 3.94 6.39
CA PRO A 85 9.84 5.37 6.41
C PRO A 85 9.04 6.08 5.31
N THR A 86 8.59 7.28 5.63
CA THR A 86 7.92 8.15 4.66
C THR A 86 8.99 8.91 3.87
N PRO A 87 9.06 8.78 2.54
CA PRO A 87 10.02 9.52 1.73
C PRO A 87 9.83 11.04 1.87
N GLN A 88 10.95 11.76 1.98
CA GLN A 88 10.94 13.24 2.05
C GLN A 88 10.49 13.87 0.72
N VAL A 89 10.83 13.21 -0.39
CA VAL A 89 10.45 13.63 -1.74
C VAL A 89 9.36 12.68 -2.23
N SER A 90 8.24 13.23 -2.69
CA SER A 90 7.14 12.44 -3.24
C SER A 90 7.45 11.94 -4.65
N ILE A 91 6.79 10.86 -5.05
CA ILE A 91 6.88 10.32 -6.42
C ILE A 91 6.56 11.41 -7.45
N LYS A 92 5.52 12.20 -7.20
CA LYS A 92 5.13 13.31 -8.08
C LYS A 92 6.22 14.38 -8.20
N GLN A 93 6.94 14.67 -7.11
CA GLN A 93 8.08 15.59 -7.16
C GLN A 93 9.23 15.00 -7.99
N LEU A 94 9.53 13.71 -7.81
CA LEU A 94 10.54 13.00 -8.61
C LEU A 94 10.19 13.02 -10.11
N GLU A 95 8.95 12.69 -10.47
CA GLU A 95 8.47 12.73 -11.87
C GLU A 95 8.65 14.11 -12.50
N ASN A 96 8.34 15.18 -11.77
CA ASN A 96 8.51 16.54 -12.26
C ASN A 96 9.99 16.89 -12.45
N SER A 97 10.86 16.49 -11.52
CA SER A 97 12.31 16.70 -11.63
C SER A 97 12.92 15.97 -12.82
N VAL A 98 12.53 14.72 -13.07
CA VAL A 98 12.97 13.95 -14.25
C VAL A 98 12.52 14.64 -15.54
N LYS A 99 11.24 15.02 -15.64
CA LYS A 99 10.71 15.73 -16.83
C LYS A 99 11.39 17.07 -17.11
N ILE A 100 11.82 17.80 -16.08
CA ILE A 100 12.58 19.04 -16.25
C ILE A 100 13.98 18.75 -16.80
N THR A 101 14.61 17.67 -16.36
CA THR A 101 15.95 17.27 -16.78
C THR A 101 15.96 16.77 -18.22
N GLU A 102 14.97 15.99 -18.64
CA GLU A 102 14.83 15.48 -20.02
C GLU A 102 14.50 16.58 -21.06
N LYS A 103 14.03 17.74 -20.61
CA LYS A 103 13.70 18.89 -21.48
C LYS A 103 14.85 19.88 -21.67
N LYS A 104 15.97 19.69 -20.97
CA LYS A 104 17.19 20.50 -21.10
C LYS A 104 18.21 19.77 -21.98
#